data_AF-A0A8E6EU84-F1
#
_entry.id   AF-A0A8E6EU84-F1
#
_cell.length_a   1.000
_cell.length_b   1.000
_cell.length_c   1.000
_cell.angle_alpha   90.00
_cell.angle_beta   90.00
_cell.angle_gamma   90.00
#
_symmetry.space_group_name_H-M   'P 1'
#
loop_
_entity.id
_entity.type
_entity.pdbx_description
1 polymer ?
#
loop_
_entity_poly.entity_id
_entity_poly.type
_entity_poly.pdbx_seq_one_letter_code
_entity_poly.pdbx_strand_id
1 'polypeptide(L)'
;MRSVATIIMLVLASLPLAAQEKKEKEIVQTRFGVLPNVELYPQSEPKELLNSVVKALQQGRVEYLLAHLTDPSFIESRMRNSNASFSELVEVAKAKLKEDPDLYRSIRIIAREGELAEQGDVAMFSQKDFKDRKIFVVKIGQRWFIRNERTEKK
;
A
#
# COMPACT_ATOMS: atom_id res chain seq x y z
N MET A 1 30.53 9.95 70.58
CA MET A 1 29.07 9.74 70.46
C MET A 1 28.62 10.56 69.26
N ARG A 2 28.34 9.94 68.10
CA ARG A 2 26.99 9.65 67.57
C ARG A 2 26.17 10.96 67.45
N SER A 3 25.79 11.47 66.28
CA SER A 3 25.07 10.77 65.21
C SER A 3 25.12 11.55 63.87
N VAL A 4 25.19 10.81 62.77
CA VAL A 4 25.02 11.26 61.37
C VAL A 4 23.53 11.15 61.03
N ALA A 5 22.92 12.22 60.52
CA ALA A 5 21.54 12.20 60.02
C ALA A 5 21.55 12.28 58.49
N THR A 6 21.35 11.13 57.86
CA THR A 6 21.22 10.97 56.40
C THR A 6 19.78 11.31 56.00
N ILE A 7 19.60 12.40 55.25
CA ILE A 7 18.32 12.74 54.60
C ILE A 7 18.30 12.03 53.25
N ILE A 8 17.44 11.02 53.11
CA ILE A 8 17.14 10.36 51.83
C ILE A 8 16.04 11.18 51.14
N MET A 9 16.42 11.90 50.09
CA MET A 9 15.49 12.64 49.23
C MET A 9 14.96 11.71 48.14
N LEU A 10 13.70 11.28 48.29
CA LEU A 10 12.99 10.43 47.34
C LEU A 10 12.52 11.27 46.14
N VAL A 11 13.23 11.16 45.00
CA VAL A 11 12.82 11.78 43.73
C VAL A 11 11.73 10.91 43.09
N LEU A 12 10.47 11.38 43.15
CA LEU A 12 9.36 10.82 42.38
C LEU A 12 9.56 11.19 40.89
N ALA A 13 10.07 10.25 40.10
CA ALA A 13 10.11 10.38 38.64
C ALA A 13 8.71 10.10 38.07
N SER A 14 7.99 11.16 37.71
CA SER A 14 6.77 11.09 36.90
C SER A 14 7.14 10.73 35.46
N LEU A 15 7.17 9.43 35.16
CA LEU A 15 7.30 8.95 33.78
C LEU A 15 5.95 9.13 33.07
N PRO A 16 5.89 9.83 31.92
CA PRO A 16 4.70 9.81 31.09
C PRO A 16 4.52 8.38 30.57
N LEU A 17 3.45 7.72 31.01
CA LEU A 17 2.91 6.52 30.37
C LEU A 17 2.50 6.95 28.96
N ALA A 18 3.43 6.85 28.00
CA ALA A 18 3.07 6.85 26.60
C ALA A 18 2.17 5.63 26.40
N ALA A 19 0.87 5.88 26.36
CA ALA A 19 -0.12 4.91 25.94
C ALA A 19 0.27 4.46 24.54
N GLN A 20 1.00 3.35 24.44
CA GLN A 20 1.10 2.59 23.22
C GLN A 20 -0.31 2.11 22.92
N GLU A 21 -1.03 2.86 22.10
CA GLU A 21 -2.21 2.37 21.40
C GLU A 21 -1.79 1.07 20.72
N LYS A 22 -2.25 -0.03 21.30
CA LYS A 22 -2.05 -1.36 20.77
C LYS A 22 -2.84 -1.41 19.47
N LYS A 23 -2.19 -1.05 18.35
CA LYS A 23 -2.76 -1.16 17.00
C LYS A 23 -3.46 -2.50 16.89
N GLU A 24 -4.78 -2.48 16.95
CA GLU A 24 -5.60 -3.67 16.77
C GLU A 24 -5.25 -4.21 15.39
N LYS A 25 -4.79 -5.48 15.35
CA LYS A 25 -4.39 -6.09 14.09
C LYS A 25 -5.63 -6.21 13.22
N GLU A 26 -5.75 -5.30 12.25
CA GLU A 26 -6.81 -5.35 11.24
C GLU A 26 -6.83 -6.75 10.61
N ILE A 27 -7.96 -7.45 10.73
CA ILE A 27 -8.13 -8.77 10.13
C ILE A 27 -8.32 -8.56 8.64
N VAL A 28 -7.23 -8.72 7.89
CA VAL A 28 -7.32 -8.70 6.43
C VAL A 28 -8.02 -9.97 5.96
N GLN A 29 -9.13 -9.81 5.25
CA GLN A 29 -9.92 -10.93 4.74
C GLN A 29 -9.31 -11.52 3.46
N THR A 30 -9.50 -12.82 3.27
CA THR A 30 -9.22 -13.50 1.99
C THR A 30 -10.12 -12.93 0.91
N ARG A 31 -9.55 -12.54 -0.24
CA ARG A 31 -10.32 -12.02 -1.38
C ARG A 31 -10.08 -12.90 -2.60
N PHE A 32 -11.17 -13.35 -3.22
CA PHE A 32 -11.13 -14.20 -4.42
C PHE A 32 -10.27 -15.47 -4.24
N GLY A 33 -10.24 -16.05 -3.04
CA GLY A 33 -9.39 -17.19 -2.70
C GLY A 33 -7.90 -16.87 -2.50
N VAL A 34 -7.50 -15.60 -2.58
CA VAL A 34 -6.11 -15.17 -2.37
C VAL A 34 -5.91 -14.76 -0.90
N LEU A 35 -4.99 -15.45 -0.22
CA LEU A 35 -4.61 -15.15 1.16
C LEU A 35 -3.81 -13.83 1.25
N PRO A 36 -4.12 -12.95 2.21
CA PRO A 36 -3.34 -11.74 2.43
C PRO A 36 -1.97 -12.06 3.04
N ASN A 37 -0.96 -11.28 2.67
CA ASN A 37 0.37 -11.35 3.25
C ASN A 37 0.94 -9.93 3.43
N VAL A 38 0.38 -9.21 4.41
CA VAL A 38 0.74 -7.82 4.71
C VAL A 38 2.17 -7.66 5.23
N GLU A 39 2.79 -8.72 5.75
CA GLU A 39 4.21 -8.70 6.12
C GLU A 39 5.12 -8.67 4.88
N LEU A 40 4.81 -9.51 3.88
CA LEU A 40 5.59 -9.55 2.65
C LEU A 40 5.30 -8.37 1.72
N TYR A 41 4.08 -7.82 1.80
CA TYR A 41 3.58 -6.70 1.01
C TYR A 41 2.94 -5.63 1.92
N PRO A 42 3.75 -4.81 2.60
CA PRO A 42 3.26 -3.74 3.44
C PRO A 42 2.53 -2.66 2.62
N GLN A 43 1.57 -2.01 3.27
CA GLN A 43 0.68 -1.01 2.68
C GLN A 43 0.30 0.10 3.68
N SER A 44 1.10 0.29 4.73
CA SER A 44 0.77 1.29 5.74
C SER A 44 1.07 2.71 5.26
N GLU A 45 2.00 2.82 4.30
CA GLU A 45 2.36 4.07 3.62
C GLU A 45 2.26 3.95 2.09
N PRO A 46 2.09 5.07 1.36
CA PRO A 46 2.06 5.06 -0.12
C PRO A 46 3.30 4.41 -0.74
N LYS A 47 4.48 4.71 -0.20
CA LYS A 47 5.76 4.20 -0.72
C LYS A 47 5.91 2.70 -0.50
N GLU A 48 5.48 2.20 0.66
CA GLU A 48 5.43 0.76 0.96
C GLU A 48 4.53 0.01 -0.01
N LEU A 49 3.32 0.52 -0.26
CA LEU A 49 2.41 -0.04 -1.24
C LEU A 49 3.07 -0.14 -2.62
N LEU A 50 3.72 0.94 -3.08
CA LEU A 50 4.29 0.96 -4.41
C LEU A 50 5.46 -0.02 -4.56
N ASN A 51 6.28 -0.17 -3.51
CA ASN A 51 7.30 -1.22 -3.45
C ASN A 51 6.67 -2.62 -3.44
N SER A 52 5.57 -2.82 -2.72
CA SER A 52 4.80 -4.07 -2.71
C SER A 52 4.25 -4.41 -4.10
N VAL A 53 3.80 -3.43 -4.86
CA VAL A 53 3.36 -3.60 -6.26
C VAL A 53 4.50 -4.07 -7.14
N VAL A 54 5.66 -3.40 -7.08
CA VAL A 54 6.86 -3.81 -7.83
C VAL A 54 7.26 -5.25 -7.48
N LYS A 55 7.23 -5.60 -6.20
CA LYS A 55 7.56 -6.95 -5.72
C LYS A 55 6.59 -8.00 -6.24
N ALA A 56 5.29 -7.72 -6.19
CA ALA A 56 4.27 -8.63 -6.71
C ALA A 56 4.42 -8.85 -8.23
N LEU A 57 4.67 -7.77 -8.99
CA LEU A 57 4.93 -7.85 -10.43
C LEU A 57 6.21 -8.64 -10.74
N GLN A 58 7.30 -8.38 -10.02
CA GLN A 58 8.56 -9.10 -10.19
C GLN A 58 8.42 -10.61 -9.94
N GLN A 59 7.55 -10.99 -8.99
CA GLN A 59 7.28 -12.39 -8.65
C GLN A 59 6.14 -13.01 -9.47
N GLY A 60 5.59 -12.29 -10.45
CA GLY A 60 4.48 -12.76 -11.28
C GLY A 60 3.14 -12.94 -10.54
N ARG A 61 3.00 -12.39 -9.32
CA ARG A 61 1.80 -12.54 -8.49
C ARG A 61 0.72 -11.52 -8.83
N VAL A 62 0.25 -11.57 -10.07
CA VAL A 62 -0.75 -10.63 -10.61
C VAL A 62 -2.08 -10.77 -9.87
N GLU A 63 -2.44 -11.99 -9.49
CA GLU A 63 -3.62 -12.28 -8.66
C GLU A 63 -3.56 -11.58 -7.29
N TYR A 64 -2.39 -11.54 -6.66
CA TYR A 64 -2.24 -10.83 -5.40
C TYR A 64 -2.30 -9.31 -5.57
N LEU A 65 -1.69 -8.80 -6.64
CA LEU A 65 -1.76 -7.38 -6.99
C LEU A 65 -3.22 -6.93 -7.14
N LEU A 66 -4.04 -7.67 -7.87
CA LEU A 66 -5.46 -7.33 -8.07
C LEU A 66 -6.26 -7.54 -6.78
N ALA A 67 -6.06 -8.65 -6.07
CA ALA A 67 -6.84 -8.95 -4.87
C ALA A 67 -6.56 -8.01 -3.69
N HIS A 68 -5.30 -7.65 -3.46
CA HIS A 68 -4.86 -7.01 -2.22
C HIS A 68 -4.19 -5.66 -2.39
N LEU A 69 -3.56 -5.37 -3.53
CA LEU A 69 -2.83 -4.10 -3.76
C LEU A 69 -3.63 -3.07 -4.55
N THR A 70 -4.74 -3.48 -5.16
CA THR A 70 -5.60 -2.61 -5.99
C THR A 70 -6.87 -2.26 -5.23
N ASP A 71 -7.43 -1.09 -5.51
CA ASP A 71 -8.70 -0.64 -4.93
C ASP A 71 -9.77 -1.76 -5.05
N PRO A 72 -10.32 -2.22 -3.91
CA PRO A 72 -11.31 -3.29 -3.89
C PRO A 72 -12.53 -3.00 -4.77
N SER A 73 -13.02 -1.76 -4.73
CA SER A 73 -14.23 -1.34 -5.44
C SER A 73 -14.02 -1.35 -6.95
N PHE A 74 -12.79 -1.04 -7.39
CA PHE A 74 -12.42 -1.07 -8.80
C PHE A 74 -12.52 -2.49 -9.37
N ILE A 75 -11.98 -3.49 -8.66
CA ILE A 75 -12.00 -4.90 -9.12
C ILE A 75 -13.43 -5.43 -9.17
N GLU A 76 -14.22 -5.18 -8.12
CA GLU A 76 -15.61 -5.63 -8.04
C GLU A 76 -16.48 -4.98 -9.12
N SER A 77 -16.30 -3.68 -9.36
CA SER A 77 -16.96 -2.96 -10.46
C SER A 77 -16.53 -3.53 -11.82
N ARG A 78 -15.23 -3.83 -12.01
CA ARG A 78 -14.73 -4.39 -13.25
C ARG A 78 -15.35 -5.75 -13.54
N MET A 79 -15.37 -6.66 -12.56
CA MET A 79 -15.99 -7.99 -12.67
C MET A 79 -17.47 -7.87 -13.04
N ARG A 80 -18.21 -6.98 -12.35
CA ARG A 80 -19.64 -6.75 -12.60
C ARG A 80 -19.88 -6.23 -14.01
N ASN A 81 -19.13 -5.22 -14.44
CA ASN A 81 -19.37 -4.53 -15.72
C ASN A 81 -18.94 -5.34 -16.93
N SER A 82 -17.93 -6.21 -16.80
CA SER A 82 -17.50 -7.09 -17.89
C SER A 82 -18.11 -8.49 -17.83
N ASN A 83 -18.93 -8.79 -16.80
CA ASN A 83 -19.39 -10.14 -16.48
C ASN A 83 -18.24 -11.18 -16.48
N ALA A 84 -17.06 -10.76 -16.01
CA ALA A 84 -15.86 -11.60 -16.00
C ALA A 84 -15.57 -12.08 -14.58
N SER A 85 -15.10 -13.33 -14.48
CA SER A 85 -14.52 -13.89 -13.28
C SER A 85 -13.23 -13.18 -12.89
N PHE A 86 -12.84 -13.31 -11.62
CA PHE A 86 -11.57 -12.77 -11.14
C PHE A 86 -10.37 -13.38 -11.89
N SER A 87 -10.41 -14.68 -12.21
CA SER A 87 -9.36 -15.36 -12.98
C SER A 87 -9.20 -14.79 -14.39
N GLU A 88 -10.31 -14.44 -15.07
CA GLU A 88 -10.23 -13.79 -16.38
C GLU A 88 -9.59 -12.40 -16.28
N LEU A 89 -9.88 -11.63 -15.24
CA LEU A 89 -9.22 -10.34 -15.02
C LEU A 89 -7.72 -10.49 -14.75
N VAL A 90 -7.31 -11.54 -14.05
CA VAL A 90 -5.89 -11.87 -13.85
C VAL A 90 -5.21 -12.14 -15.19
N GLU A 91 -5.82 -12.94 -16.08
CA GLU A 91 -5.25 -13.23 -17.40
C GLU A 91 -5.18 -11.99 -18.29
N VAL A 92 -6.20 -11.13 -18.26
CA VAL A 92 -6.16 -9.83 -18.98
C VAL A 92 -5.02 -8.95 -18.46
N ALA A 93 -4.83 -8.88 -17.13
CA ALA A 93 -3.74 -8.10 -16.54
C ALA A 93 -2.36 -8.66 -16.91
N LYS A 94 -2.20 -9.99 -16.91
CA LYS A 94 -0.97 -10.66 -17.37
C LYS A 94 -0.69 -10.38 -18.85
N ALA A 95 -1.70 -10.48 -19.71
CA ALA A 95 -1.57 -10.18 -21.13
C ALA A 95 -1.11 -8.74 -21.34
N LYS A 96 -1.72 -7.78 -20.64
CA LYS A 96 -1.32 -6.37 -20.72
C LYS A 96 0.13 -6.13 -20.27
N LEU A 97 0.58 -6.79 -19.20
CA LEU A 97 1.97 -6.70 -18.74
C LEU A 97 2.96 -7.30 -19.74
N LYS A 98 2.54 -8.30 -20.52
CA LYS A 98 3.34 -8.90 -21.59
C LYS A 98 3.40 -8.01 -22.83
N GLU A 99 2.29 -7.36 -23.18
CA GLU A 99 2.17 -6.45 -24.32
C GLU A 99 2.93 -5.12 -24.12
N ASP A 100 2.95 -4.59 -22.90
CA ASP A 100 3.65 -3.36 -22.53
C ASP A 100 4.73 -3.65 -21.46
N PRO A 101 5.93 -4.14 -21.85
CA PRO A 101 7.02 -4.37 -20.90
C PRO A 101 7.52 -3.07 -20.25
N ASP A 102 7.32 -1.92 -20.90
CA ASP A 102 7.66 -0.61 -20.35
C ASP A 102 6.72 -0.20 -19.20
N LEU A 103 5.54 -0.82 -19.07
CA LEU A 103 4.67 -0.63 -17.91
C LEU A 103 5.38 -1.06 -16.62
N TYR A 104 5.99 -2.24 -16.58
CA TYR A 104 6.73 -2.69 -15.40
C TYR A 104 7.94 -1.79 -15.13
N ARG A 105 8.69 -1.45 -16.18
CA ARG A 105 9.88 -0.59 -16.07
C ARG A 105 9.52 0.79 -15.49
N SER A 106 8.45 1.41 -16.00
CA SER A 106 7.99 2.72 -15.53
C SER A 106 7.50 2.65 -14.08
N ILE A 107 6.70 1.66 -13.70
CA ILE A 107 6.27 1.47 -12.30
C ILE A 107 7.49 1.32 -11.38
N ARG A 108 8.49 0.54 -11.78
CA ARG A 108 9.72 0.36 -11.01
C ARG A 108 10.51 1.66 -10.85
N ILE A 109 10.65 2.46 -11.90
CA ILE A 109 11.36 3.74 -11.83
C ILE A 109 10.58 4.74 -10.99
N ILE A 110 9.26 4.86 -11.18
CA ILE A 110 8.39 5.72 -10.35
C ILE A 110 8.46 5.28 -8.88
N ALA A 111 8.46 3.98 -8.59
CA ALA A 111 8.61 3.46 -7.23
C ALA A 111 9.93 3.88 -6.59
N ARG A 112 11.03 3.95 -7.36
CA ARG A 112 12.36 4.31 -6.86
C ARG A 112 12.56 5.81 -6.77
N GLU A 113 12.26 6.53 -7.85
CA GLU A 113 12.68 7.91 -8.12
C GLU A 113 11.51 8.87 -8.29
N GLY A 114 10.27 8.39 -8.25
CA GLY A 114 9.09 9.22 -8.41
C GLY A 114 8.93 10.21 -7.26
N GLU A 115 8.47 11.39 -7.61
CA GLU A 115 8.00 12.42 -6.69
C GLU A 115 6.64 12.00 -6.14
N LEU A 116 6.45 12.19 -4.84
CA LEU A 116 5.26 11.83 -4.10
C LEU A 116 4.54 13.10 -3.67
N ALA A 117 3.31 13.27 -4.14
CA ALA A 117 2.40 14.32 -3.70
C ALA A 117 1.26 13.68 -2.91
N GLU A 118 1.17 13.96 -1.61
CA GLU A 118 0.12 13.46 -0.72
C GLU A 118 -0.90 14.55 -0.41
N GLN A 119 -2.19 14.20 -0.45
CA GLN A 119 -3.30 15.07 -0.07
C GLN A 119 -4.38 14.24 0.64
N GLY A 120 -4.36 14.27 1.98
CA GLY A 120 -5.31 13.52 2.80
C GLY A 120 -5.17 12.00 2.57
N ASP A 121 -6.28 11.37 2.17
CA ASP A 121 -6.33 9.93 1.90
C ASP A 121 -5.98 9.56 0.46
N VAL A 122 -5.37 10.46 -0.30
CA VAL A 122 -4.93 10.23 -1.69
C VAL A 122 -3.47 10.63 -1.84
N ALA A 123 -2.73 9.86 -2.63
CA ALA A 123 -1.39 10.24 -3.05
C ALA A 123 -1.15 9.95 -4.52
N MET A 124 -0.26 10.72 -5.12
CA MET A 124 0.12 10.62 -6.53
C MET A 124 1.63 10.47 -6.64
N PHE A 125 2.07 9.46 -7.37
CA PHE A 125 3.44 9.32 -7.80
C PHE A 125 3.61 9.74 -9.25
N SER A 126 4.60 10.58 -9.53
CA SER A 126 4.96 11.01 -10.87
C SER A 126 6.47 11.05 -11.06
N GLN A 127 6.94 10.91 -12.30
CA GLN A 127 8.36 11.00 -12.61
C GLN A 127 8.54 11.75 -13.95
N LYS A 128 9.58 12.59 -14.02
CA LYS A 128 9.81 13.55 -15.12
C LYS A 128 9.98 12.93 -16.52
N ASP A 129 10.53 11.74 -16.61
CA ASP A 129 10.72 10.94 -17.83
C ASP A 129 9.44 10.18 -18.23
N PHE A 130 8.47 10.07 -17.31
CA PHE A 130 7.19 9.40 -17.51
C PHE A 130 6.01 10.37 -17.29
N LYS A 131 6.00 11.50 -18.00
CA LYS A 131 4.99 12.56 -17.84
C LYS A 131 3.54 12.08 -17.99
N ASP A 132 3.34 11.08 -18.85
CA ASP A 132 2.02 10.50 -19.13
C ASP A 132 1.63 9.36 -18.17
N ARG A 133 2.54 8.94 -17.27
CA ARG A 133 2.29 7.85 -16.32
C ARG A 133 2.37 8.38 -14.89
N LYS A 134 1.18 8.59 -14.33
CA LYS A 134 0.98 8.91 -12.92
C LYS A 134 0.36 7.69 -12.24
N ILE A 135 0.82 7.38 -11.04
CA ILE A 135 0.25 6.29 -10.23
C ILE A 135 -0.49 6.94 -9.07
N PHE A 136 -1.80 6.76 -9.04
CA PHE A 136 -2.64 7.22 -7.95
C PHE A 136 -2.83 6.11 -6.94
N VAL A 137 -2.78 6.46 -5.67
CA VAL A 137 -3.07 5.55 -4.57
C VAL A 137 -4.05 6.21 -3.62
N VAL A 138 -4.89 5.39 -2.98
CA VAL A 138 -5.93 5.83 -2.05
C VAL A 138 -5.82 5.05 -0.75
N LYS A 139 -6.01 5.73 0.38
CA LYS A 139 -6.09 5.13 1.70
C LYS A 139 -7.53 4.70 1.98
N ILE A 140 -7.70 3.42 2.31
CA ILE A 140 -8.98 2.84 2.73
C ILE A 140 -8.73 2.16 4.08
N GLY A 141 -9.36 2.68 5.14
CA GLY A 141 -9.02 2.28 6.51
C GLY A 141 -7.57 2.61 6.84
N GLN A 142 -6.78 1.60 7.20
CA GLN A 142 -5.36 1.76 7.56
C GLN A 142 -4.39 1.41 6.43
N ARG A 143 -4.90 1.15 5.21
CA ARG A 143 -4.12 0.58 4.11
C ARG A 143 -4.24 1.42 2.85
N TRP A 144 -3.14 1.52 2.13
CA TRP A 144 -3.08 2.15 0.81
C TRP A 144 -3.35 1.12 -0.29
N PHE A 145 -4.02 1.55 -1.35
CA PHE A 145 -4.34 0.75 -2.54
C PHE A 145 -4.06 1.53 -3.83
N ILE A 146 -3.68 0.84 -4.89
CA ILE A 146 -3.55 1.41 -6.23
C ILE A 146 -4.94 1.76 -6.75
N ARG A 147 -5.12 3.03 -7.11
CA ARG A 147 -6.33 3.53 -7.73
C ARG A 147 -6.11 3.61 -9.23
N ASN A 148 -6.89 2.83 -9.98
CA ASN A 148 -6.86 2.89 -11.44
C ASN A 148 -7.74 4.04 -11.93
N GLU A 149 -7.19 5.25 -11.91
CA GLU A 149 -7.81 6.38 -12.59
C GLU A 149 -7.36 6.36 -14.05
N ARG A 150 -8.28 6.00 -14.96
CA ARG A 150 -8.19 6.60 -16.29
C ARG A 150 -8.52 8.07 -16.05
N THR A 151 -7.53 8.95 -16.09
CA THR A 151 -7.80 10.37 -16.36
C THR A 151 -8.49 10.42 -17.71
N GLU A 152 -9.82 10.32 -17.70
CA GLU A 152 -10.63 10.78 -18.81
C GLU A 152 -10.29 12.26 -18.93
N LYS A 153 -9.51 12.60 -19.97
CA LYS A 153 -9.46 13.98 -20.46
C LYS A 153 -10.92 14.33 -20.79
N LYS A 154 -11.58 15.07 -19.89
CA LYS A 154 -12.75 15.86 -20.24
C LYS A 154 -12.34 16.93 -21.24
#